data_AF-A0A8B6F2S4-F1
#
_entry.id   AF-A0A8B6F2S4-F1
#
_cell.length_a   1.000
_cell.length_b   1.000
_cell.length_c   1.000
_cell.angle_alpha   90.00
_cell.angle_beta   90.00
_cell.angle_gamma   90.00
#
_symmetry.space_group_name_H-M   'P 1'
#
loop_
_entity.id
_entity.type
_entity.pdbx_description
1 polymer ?
#
loop_
_entity_poly.entity_id
_entity_poly.type
_entity_poly.pdbx_seq_one_letter_code
_entity_poly.pdbx_strand_id
1 'polypeptide(L)'
;MAGFKHVDLRNVLGIPVGYHWDSLESQWGNKIQWNPTVMFRSVSGIPMGSLSQWDLSGLSDDHSKLCSLMTEIGGPVNKMEPEQVILIARAGSHMYGLSTPESDVDYVVIYAEPTELVFTENHDYCSKYWVNLCKEKEKFLTERTIQQYLGLIRNNFNMLDSEKHKGCPKDRKLFYQIFHKINCVEQMMKGKLPPVKCEGETREFIMKIRKDPLEGPLSRENLYKIAKEKFDKLLDDLVSREKRLKENMNYTYVTNWLLS
;
A
#
# COMPACT_ATOMS: atom_id res chain seq x y z
N MET A 1 34.03 18.59 -0.09
CA MET A 1 32.79 19.36 0.08
C MET A 1 31.94 19.11 -1.17
N ALA A 2 30.84 18.38 -1.03
CA ALA A 2 29.92 18.13 -2.15
C ALA A 2 28.52 18.56 -1.70
N GLY A 3 27.95 19.49 -2.46
CA GLY A 3 26.68 20.16 -2.18
C GLY A 3 25.46 19.37 -2.65
N PHE A 4 24.32 19.78 -2.09
CA PHE A 4 22.96 19.28 -2.32
C PHE A 4 22.54 19.19 -3.80
N LYS A 5 21.56 18.33 -4.08
CA LYS A 5 20.60 18.55 -5.17
C LYS A 5 19.16 18.47 -4.65
N HIS A 6 18.44 19.54 -4.94
CA HIS A 6 17.04 19.80 -4.63
C HIS A 6 16.15 19.11 -5.67
N VAL A 7 15.04 18.47 -5.24
CA VAL A 7 13.98 18.02 -6.14
C VAL A 7 12.65 18.60 -5.63
N ASP A 8 11.99 19.38 -6.48
CA ASP A 8 10.69 20.01 -6.24
C ASP A 8 9.57 19.01 -6.54
N LEU A 9 8.69 18.77 -5.57
CA LEU A 9 7.59 17.79 -5.64
C LEU A 9 6.21 18.44 -5.91
N ARG A 10 6.17 19.70 -6.35
CA ARG A 10 4.92 20.47 -6.35
C ARG A 10 3.88 20.16 -7.43
N ASN A 11 4.08 19.20 -8.34
CA ASN A 11 3.14 18.98 -9.46
C ASN A 11 2.61 17.55 -9.68
N VAL A 12 2.58 16.68 -8.68
CA VAL A 12 2.13 15.29 -8.88
C VAL A 12 0.70 14.98 -8.38
N LEU A 13 0.06 15.82 -7.57
CA LEU A 13 -1.25 15.48 -6.95
C LEU A 13 -2.25 16.63 -6.98
N GLY A 14 -2.76 16.97 -8.17
CA GLY A 14 -3.78 17.99 -8.38
C GLY A 14 -4.88 18.02 -7.31
N ILE A 15 -5.14 19.22 -6.79
CA ILE A 15 -6.23 19.54 -5.84
C ILE A 15 -7.51 19.80 -6.64
N PRO A 16 -8.69 19.36 -6.17
CA PRO A 16 -9.75 20.33 -5.93
C PRO A 16 -10.31 20.27 -4.50
N VAL A 17 -10.72 21.46 -4.05
CA VAL A 17 -11.29 21.77 -2.74
C VAL A 17 -12.81 21.56 -2.77
N GLY A 18 -13.33 20.85 -1.75
CA GLY A 18 -14.70 20.94 -1.21
C GLY A 18 -15.83 20.30 -2.00
N TYR A 19 -16.46 19.21 -1.51
CA TYR A 19 -17.78 18.76 -2.00
C TYR A 19 -18.64 18.00 -0.98
N HIS A 20 -19.95 18.11 -1.25
CA HIS A 20 -21.14 17.54 -0.62
C HIS A 20 -21.34 16.06 -1.04
N TRP A 21 -22.01 15.26 -0.19
CA TRP A 21 -22.09 13.79 -0.26
C TRP A 21 -22.53 13.23 -1.65
N ASP A 22 -23.51 13.84 -2.32
CA ASP A 22 -24.11 13.26 -3.54
C ASP A 22 -23.17 13.21 -4.77
N SER A 23 -21.97 13.80 -4.71
CA SER A 23 -20.98 13.80 -5.80
C SER A 23 -20.01 12.59 -5.76
N LEU A 24 -19.98 11.83 -4.65
CA LEU A 24 -19.07 10.68 -4.47
C LEU A 24 -19.58 9.36 -5.04
N GLU A 25 -20.85 9.22 -5.43
CA GLU A 25 -21.31 7.99 -6.10
C GLU A 25 -21.08 8.03 -7.62
N SER A 26 -21.13 9.22 -8.26
CA SER A 26 -21.04 9.31 -9.73
C SER A 26 -19.60 9.30 -10.28
N GLN A 27 -18.60 9.69 -9.48
CA GLN A 27 -17.20 9.72 -9.93
C GLN A 27 -16.44 8.40 -9.75
N TRP A 28 -16.98 7.40 -9.04
CA TRP A 28 -16.23 6.21 -8.59
C TRP A 28 -16.60 4.94 -9.34
N GLY A 29 -16.95 5.07 -10.62
CA GLY A 29 -17.09 3.95 -11.54
C GLY A 29 -15.79 3.12 -11.62
N ASN A 30 -15.82 1.92 -11.05
CA ASN A 30 -14.99 0.73 -11.36
C ASN A 30 -13.45 0.84 -11.44
N LYS A 31 -12.80 1.90 -10.95
CA LYS A 31 -11.33 1.90 -10.76
C LYS A 31 -10.95 2.49 -9.41
N ILE A 32 -10.75 1.61 -8.42
CA ILE A 32 -10.04 1.97 -7.19
C ILE A 32 -8.56 2.13 -7.54
N GLN A 33 -8.08 3.38 -7.59
CA GLN A 33 -6.65 3.66 -7.66
C GLN A 33 -6.06 3.44 -6.26
N TRP A 34 -5.21 2.41 -6.14
CA TRP A 34 -4.41 2.20 -4.95
C TRP A 34 -3.45 3.38 -4.78
N ASN A 35 -3.47 4.01 -3.60
CA ASN A 35 -2.53 5.08 -3.26
C ASN A 35 -1.54 4.54 -2.22
N PRO A 36 -0.39 3.97 -2.63
CA PRO A 36 0.54 3.29 -1.74
C PRO A 36 1.44 4.25 -0.95
N THR A 37 2.05 3.75 0.13
CA THR A 37 3.18 4.43 0.76
C THR A 37 4.40 4.27 -0.15
N VAL A 38 4.99 5.40 -0.53
CA VAL A 38 6.14 5.44 -1.43
C VAL A 38 7.42 5.17 -0.64
N MET A 39 8.11 4.09 -0.98
CA MET A 39 9.41 3.71 -0.41
C MET A 39 10.51 3.82 -1.47
N PHE A 40 11.73 4.14 -1.05
CA PHE A 40 12.88 4.36 -1.93
C PHE A 40 13.96 3.33 -1.66
N ARG A 41 14.58 2.82 -2.73
CA ARG A 41 15.79 2.02 -2.63
C ARG A 41 16.76 2.39 -3.75
N SER A 42 18.02 2.63 -3.37
CA SER A 42 19.15 2.72 -4.29
C SER A 42 19.77 1.35 -4.46
N VAL A 43 20.07 0.96 -5.71
CA VAL A 43 20.79 -0.28 -6.05
C VAL A 43 21.95 0.09 -6.97
N SER A 44 23.17 -0.35 -6.62
CA SER A 44 24.41 -0.07 -7.36
C SER A 44 25.16 -1.36 -7.73
N GLY A 45 25.95 -1.31 -8.81
CA GLY A 45 26.95 -2.33 -9.15
C GLY A 45 26.51 -3.43 -10.12
N ILE A 46 25.86 -3.07 -11.24
CA ILE A 46 25.39 -4.04 -12.25
C ILE A 46 26.21 -3.91 -13.54
N PRO A 47 26.88 -4.98 -14.00
CA PRO A 47 27.67 -4.96 -15.24
C PRO A 47 26.78 -4.90 -16.49
N MET A 48 27.24 -4.15 -17.51
CA MET A 48 26.43 -3.74 -18.66
C MET A 48 26.16 -4.86 -19.69
N GLY A 49 24.91 -4.97 -20.14
CA GLY A 49 24.50 -5.50 -21.44
C GLY A 49 24.03 -4.37 -22.37
N SER A 50 24.18 -4.53 -23.69
CA SER A 50 23.94 -3.45 -24.67
C SER A 50 22.46 -3.02 -24.75
N LEU A 51 22.17 -1.73 -24.57
CA LEU A 51 20.83 -1.15 -24.72
C LEU A 51 20.84 0.09 -25.64
N SER A 52 19.98 0.06 -26.65
CA SER A 52 19.76 1.13 -27.64
C SER A 52 18.74 2.19 -27.17
N GLN A 53 18.74 3.32 -27.87
CA GLN A 53 17.96 4.55 -27.65
C GLN A 53 16.43 4.32 -27.59
N TRP A 54 15.73 5.03 -26.68
CA TRP A 54 14.33 4.77 -26.32
C TRP A 54 13.34 5.54 -27.21
N ASP A 55 12.48 4.82 -27.94
CA ASP A 55 11.27 5.34 -28.60
C ASP A 55 10.06 5.16 -27.67
N LEU A 56 9.33 6.26 -27.43
CA LEU A 56 8.19 6.33 -26.51
C LEU A 56 6.82 6.26 -27.21
N SER A 57 6.80 6.06 -28.53
CA SER A 57 5.55 5.96 -29.29
C SER A 57 5.04 4.51 -29.35
N GLY A 58 4.02 4.18 -28.54
CA GLY A 58 3.29 2.90 -28.65
C GLY A 58 3.52 1.87 -27.52
N LEU A 59 3.59 2.31 -26.27
CA LEU A 59 3.66 1.39 -25.12
C LEU A 59 2.32 0.67 -24.92
N SER A 60 2.19 -0.49 -25.58
CA SER A 60 1.43 -1.62 -25.05
C SER A 60 1.88 -1.84 -23.61
N ASP A 61 0.97 -1.65 -22.64
CA ASP A 61 1.22 -1.74 -21.20
C ASP A 61 1.20 -3.21 -20.73
N ASP A 62 1.98 -4.06 -21.40
CA ASP A 62 2.14 -5.48 -21.02
C ASP A 62 3.25 -5.67 -19.97
N HIS A 63 3.78 -4.57 -19.45
CA HIS A 63 4.90 -4.51 -18.51
C HIS A 63 6.19 -5.22 -18.97
N SER A 64 6.30 -5.70 -20.22
CA SER A 64 7.44 -6.48 -20.70
C SER A 64 8.78 -5.75 -20.52
N LYS A 65 8.81 -4.46 -20.86
CA LYS A 65 9.97 -3.58 -20.67
C LYS A 65 10.34 -3.41 -19.20
N LEU A 66 9.33 -3.24 -18.33
CA LEU A 66 9.51 -3.08 -16.90
C LEU A 66 10.04 -4.38 -16.27
N CYS A 67 9.47 -5.54 -16.61
CA CYS A 67 9.93 -6.85 -16.15
C CYS A 67 11.38 -7.13 -16.55
N SER A 68 11.76 -6.79 -17.80
CA SER A 68 13.14 -6.93 -18.27
C SER A 68 14.09 -6.05 -17.45
N LEU A 69 13.69 -4.81 -17.17
CA LEU A 69 14.49 -3.87 -16.37
C LEU A 69 14.59 -4.31 -14.91
N MET A 70 13.52 -4.82 -14.32
CA MET A 70 13.53 -5.38 -12.96
C MET A 70 14.43 -6.61 -12.85
N THR A 71 14.45 -7.45 -13.89
CA THR A 71 15.35 -8.60 -14.00
C THR A 71 16.81 -8.16 -14.08
N GLU A 72 17.10 -7.16 -14.92
CA GLU A 72 18.43 -6.55 -15.05
C GLU A 72 18.90 -5.97 -13.71
N ILE A 73 18.04 -5.23 -13.00
CA ILE A 73 18.35 -4.65 -11.68
C ILE A 73 18.62 -5.74 -10.64
N GLY A 74 17.92 -6.87 -10.74
CA GLY A 74 18.13 -8.02 -9.88
C GLY A 74 17.69 -7.79 -8.44
N GLY A 75 18.27 -8.60 -7.54
CA GLY A 75 18.04 -8.49 -6.10
C GLY A 75 16.55 -8.53 -5.71
N PRO A 76 16.11 -7.67 -4.80
CA PRO A 76 14.70 -7.60 -4.39
C PRO A 76 13.77 -6.99 -5.44
N VAL A 77 14.28 -6.19 -6.38
CA VAL A 77 13.47 -5.55 -7.44
C VAL A 77 12.97 -6.61 -8.43
N ASN A 78 13.80 -7.60 -8.75
CA ASN A 78 13.40 -8.76 -9.58
C ASN A 78 12.32 -9.66 -8.94
N LYS A 79 11.99 -9.45 -7.65
CA LYS A 79 10.96 -10.21 -6.93
C LYS A 79 9.66 -9.41 -6.72
N MET A 80 9.62 -8.17 -7.18
CA MET A 80 8.42 -7.33 -7.09
C MET A 80 7.48 -7.65 -8.24
N GLU A 81 6.18 -7.43 -8.01
CA GLU A 81 5.22 -7.38 -9.10
C GLU A 81 5.36 -6.02 -9.83
N PRO A 82 5.23 -5.96 -11.17
CA PRO A 82 5.37 -4.72 -11.93
C PRO A 82 4.50 -3.57 -11.41
N GLU A 83 3.30 -3.88 -10.93
CA GLU A 83 2.32 -2.92 -10.40
C GLU A 83 2.77 -2.25 -9.09
N GLN A 84 3.77 -2.83 -8.41
CA GLN A 84 4.37 -2.21 -7.23
C GLN A 84 5.37 -1.12 -7.62
N VAL A 85 5.90 -1.13 -8.83
CA VAL A 85 6.96 -0.20 -9.24
C VAL A 85 6.33 1.07 -9.82
N ILE A 86 6.57 2.19 -9.16
CA ILE A 86 6.04 3.50 -9.55
C ILE A 86 7.00 4.19 -10.52
N LEU A 87 8.30 4.10 -10.26
CA LEU A 87 9.35 4.70 -11.09
C LEU A 87 10.64 3.89 -10.96
N ILE A 88 11.29 3.66 -12.09
CA ILE A 88 12.72 3.29 -12.14
C ILE A 88 13.44 4.38 -12.91
N ALA A 89 14.45 4.98 -12.29
CA ALA A 89 15.32 5.96 -12.92
C ALA A 89 16.77 5.52 -12.80
N ARG A 90 17.55 5.69 -13.87
CA ARG A 90 19.01 5.59 -13.79
C ARG A 90 19.54 6.75 -12.94
N ALA A 91 20.51 6.46 -12.09
CA ALA A 91 21.19 7.41 -11.24
C ALA A 91 22.70 7.47 -11.58
N GLY A 92 23.47 8.25 -10.83
CA GLY A 92 24.92 8.31 -11.00
C GLY A 92 25.37 8.96 -12.31
N SER A 93 26.54 8.54 -12.82
CA SER A 93 27.16 9.10 -14.03
C SER A 93 26.28 8.93 -15.28
N HIS A 94 25.51 7.84 -15.35
CA HIS A 94 24.55 7.59 -16.43
C HIS A 94 23.42 8.62 -16.48
N MET A 95 22.94 9.10 -15.32
CA MET A 95 21.90 10.13 -15.27
C MET A 95 22.37 11.48 -15.84
N TYR A 96 23.68 11.77 -15.76
CA TYR A 96 24.26 13.04 -16.22
C TYR A 96 24.93 12.95 -17.59
N GLY A 97 24.92 11.79 -18.25
CA GLY A 97 25.65 11.57 -19.50
C GLY A 97 27.18 11.61 -19.32
N LEU A 98 27.67 11.32 -18.11
CA LEU A 98 29.09 11.30 -17.77
C LEU A 98 29.64 9.88 -17.61
N SER A 99 28.84 8.86 -17.95
CA SER A 99 29.25 7.46 -17.86
C SER A 99 30.30 7.12 -18.92
N THR A 100 31.38 6.45 -18.50
CA THR A 100 32.32 5.76 -19.39
C THR A 100 31.86 4.30 -19.62
N PRO A 101 32.42 3.57 -20.59
CA PRO A 101 32.11 2.15 -20.79
C PRO A 101 32.33 1.26 -19.55
N GLU A 102 33.21 1.67 -18.65
CA GLU A 102 33.54 0.99 -17.39
C GLU A 102 32.70 1.48 -16.20
N SER A 103 31.80 2.44 -16.40
CA SER A 103 30.93 2.94 -15.32
C SER A 103 29.86 1.92 -14.96
N ASP A 104 29.67 1.71 -13.67
CA ASP A 104 28.53 0.95 -13.14
C ASP A 104 27.22 1.73 -13.37
N VAL A 105 26.12 0.98 -13.56
CA VAL A 105 24.78 1.56 -13.63
C VAL A 105 24.13 1.56 -12.26
N ASP A 106 23.78 2.75 -11.77
CA ASP A 106 22.98 2.91 -10.55
C ASP A 106 21.51 3.09 -10.91
N TYR A 107 20.62 2.52 -10.09
CA TYR A 107 19.18 2.71 -10.23
C TYR A 107 18.56 3.24 -8.93
N VAL A 108 17.62 4.17 -9.08
CA VAL A 108 16.66 4.58 -8.05
C VAL A 108 15.32 3.94 -8.39
N VAL A 109 14.83 3.08 -7.51
CA VAL A 109 13.52 2.44 -7.63
C VAL A 109 12.59 3.03 -6.58
N ILE A 110 11.49 3.59 -7.06
CA ILE A 110 10.38 4.08 -6.26
C ILE A 110 9.27 3.05 -6.39
N TYR A 111 8.84 2.49 -5.26
CA TYR A 111 7.83 1.46 -5.26
C TYR A 111 6.82 1.66 -4.13
N ALA A 112 5.69 1.01 -4.34
CA ALA A 112 4.51 0.96 -3.52
C ALA A 112 4.63 -0.15 -2.48
N GLU A 113 4.56 0.19 -1.20
CA GLU A 113 4.40 -0.82 -0.14
C GLU A 113 3.06 -0.67 0.60
N PRO A 114 2.43 -1.77 1.04
CA PRO A 114 1.28 -1.72 1.91
C PRO A 114 1.64 -1.02 3.22
N THR A 115 0.87 0.01 3.58
CA THR A 115 1.02 0.75 4.84
C THR A 115 0.98 -0.16 6.08
N GLU A 116 0.35 -1.34 5.97
CA GLU A 116 0.33 -2.36 7.02
C GLU A 116 1.73 -2.83 7.46
N LEU A 117 2.72 -2.83 6.57
CA LEU A 117 4.08 -3.23 6.93
C LEU A 117 4.71 -2.30 7.97
N VAL A 118 4.43 -0.99 7.92
CA VAL A 118 4.92 -0.02 8.92
C VAL A 118 4.37 -0.32 10.31
N PHE A 119 3.16 -0.90 10.38
CA PHE A 119 2.50 -1.26 11.63
C PHE A 119 2.76 -2.71 12.07
N THR A 120 3.44 -3.50 11.23
CA THR A 120 3.76 -4.89 11.52
C THR A 120 4.93 -4.96 12.50
N GLU A 121 4.93 -5.97 13.35
CA GLU A 121 6.02 -6.26 14.28
C GLU A 121 6.61 -7.63 13.93
N ASN A 122 7.84 -7.91 14.41
CA ASN A 122 8.54 -9.18 14.22
C ASN A 122 8.86 -9.52 12.75
N HIS A 123 9.32 -8.53 11.98
CA HIS A 123 9.92 -8.86 10.68
C HIS A 123 11.19 -9.71 10.90
N ASP A 124 11.40 -10.70 10.04
CA ASP A 124 12.58 -11.58 10.09
C ASP A 124 13.90 -10.78 9.95
N TYR A 125 13.85 -9.67 9.22
CA TYR A 125 14.96 -8.75 9.06
C TYR A 125 14.47 -7.29 9.00
N CYS A 126 15.11 -6.41 9.76
CA CYS A 126 14.92 -4.97 9.72
C CYS A 126 16.28 -4.28 9.65
N SER A 127 16.42 -3.30 8.74
CA SER A 127 17.56 -2.38 8.81
C SER A 127 17.44 -1.45 10.03
N LYS A 128 18.56 -0.89 10.51
CA LYS A 128 18.53 0.15 11.56
C LYS A 128 17.64 1.35 11.21
N TYR A 129 17.55 1.68 9.92
CA TYR A 129 16.70 2.75 9.40
C TYR A 129 15.22 2.43 9.56
N TRP A 130 14.82 1.19 9.23
CA TRP A 130 13.46 0.71 9.41
C TRP A 130 13.06 0.70 10.89
N VAL A 131 13.95 0.22 11.77
CA VAL A 131 13.72 0.25 13.23
C VAL A 131 13.49 1.69 13.72
N ASN A 132 14.24 2.67 13.19
CA ASN A 132 14.02 4.07 13.52
C ASN A 132 12.70 4.63 12.96
N LEU A 133 12.30 4.23 11.76
CA LEU A 133 10.99 4.60 11.20
C LEU A 133 9.83 4.05 12.05
N CYS A 134 9.93 2.79 12.48
CA CYS A 134 8.89 2.14 13.27
C CYS A 134 8.68 2.77 14.66
N LYS A 135 9.67 3.50 15.20
CA LYS A 135 9.49 4.31 16.43
C LYS A 135 8.48 5.44 16.24
N GLU A 136 8.20 5.79 14.99
CA GLU A 136 7.43 6.96 14.58
C GLU A 136 6.19 6.55 13.77
N LYS A 137 5.76 5.28 13.94
CA LYS A 137 4.60 4.68 13.25
C LYS A 137 3.30 5.49 13.40
N GLU A 138 3.13 6.22 14.49
CA GLU A 138 1.98 7.12 14.67
C GLU A 138 1.90 8.24 13.63
N LYS A 139 3.04 8.66 13.04
CA LYS A 139 3.06 9.66 11.97
C LYS A 139 2.45 9.16 10.65
N PHE A 140 2.31 7.83 10.52
CA PHE A 140 1.66 7.17 9.39
C PHE A 140 0.16 6.95 9.62
N LEU A 141 -0.36 7.31 10.80
CA LEU A 141 -1.78 7.24 11.10
C LEU A 141 -2.52 8.45 10.53
N THR A 142 -3.12 8.28 9.36
CA THR A 142 -3.75 9.34 8.57
C THR A 142 -5.13 8.93 8.08
N GLU A 143 -5.93 9.90 7.63
CA GLU A 143 -7.21 9.62 6.96
C GLU A 143 -7.02 8.78 5.70
N ARG A 144 -5.93 9.03 4.94
CA ARG A 144 -5.58 8.16 3.81
C ARG A 144 -5.32 6.71 4.22
N THR A 145 -4.69 6.49 5.37
CA THR A 145 -4.49 5.13 5.90
C THR A 145 -5.84 4.45 6.20
N ILE A 146 -6.79 5.17 6.80
CA ILE A 146 -8.16 4.69 6.99
C ILE A 146 -8.81 4.35 5.63
N GLN A 147 -8.73 5.25 4.66
CA GLN A 147 -9.34 5.06 3.33
C GLN A 147 -8.79 3.83 2.60
N GLN A 148 -7.49 3.55 2.69
CA GLN A 148 -6.90 2.32 2.14
C GLN A 148 -7.55 1.06 2.73
N TYR A 149 -7.73 1.03 4.06
CA TYR A 149 -8.37 -0.10 4.74
C TYR A 149 -9.85 -0.23 4.37
N LEU A 150 -10.57 0.88 4.24
CA LEU A 150 -11.95 0.87 3.75
C LEU A 150 -12.04 0.35 2.30
N GLY A 151 -11.10 0.75 1.43
CA GLY A 151 -11.00 0.25 0.06
C GLY A 151 -10.77 -1.26 0.01
N LEU A 152 -9.89 -1.79 0.87
CA LEU A 152 -9.66 -3.23 1.03
C LEU A 152 -10.94 -3.97 1.47
N ILE A 153 -11.66 -3.44 2.46
CA ILE A 153 -12.91 -4.03 2.94
C ILE A 153 -13.94 -4.10 1.80
N ARG A 154 -14.16 -2.99 1.08
CA ARG A 154 -15.08 -2.93 -0.06
C ARG A 154 -14.70 -3.91 -1.17
N ASN A 155 -13.41 -3.97 -1.52
CA ASN A 155 -12.92 -4.92 -2.50
C ASN A 155 -13.22 -6.37 -2.08
N ASN A 156 -13.04 -6.70 -0.80
CA ASN A 156 -13.35 -8.04 -0.31
C ASN A 156 -14.86 -8.35 -0.33
N PHE A 157 -15.72 -7.38 -0.02
CA PHE A 157 -17.17 -7.53 -0.21
C PHE A 157 -17.52 -7.81 -1.69
N ASN A 158 -16.98 -7.03 -2.63
CA ASN A 158 -17.20 -7.26 -4.06
C ASN A 158 -16.78 -8.67 -4.49
N MET A 159 -15.67 -9.17 -3.93
CA MET A 159 -15.21 -10.55 -4.20
C MET A 159 -16.14 -11.61 -3.60
N LEU A 160 -16.73 -11.35 -2.43
CA LEU A 160 -17.76 -12.22 -1.85
C LEU A 160 -19.03 -12.20 -2.71
N ASP A 161 -19.47 -11.03 -3.15
CA ASP A 161 -20.69 -10.83 -3.95
C ASP A 161 -20.59 -11.50 -5.33
N SER A 162 -19.38 -11.58 -5.89
CA SER A 162 -19.15 -12.29 -7.15
C SER A 162 -19.44 -13.79 -7.09
N GLU A 163 -19.58 -14.36 -5.88
CA GLU A 163 -19.73 -15.80 -5.58
C GLU A 163 -18.66 -16.74 -6.16
N LYS A 164 -17.67 -16.22 -6.92
CA LYS A 164 -16.59 -16.98 -7.56
C LYS A 164 -15.78 -17.84 -6.58
N HIS A 165 -15.75 -17.43 -5.33
CA HIS A 165 -14.98 -18.08 -4.27
C HIS A 165 -15.85 -18.80 -3.25
N LYS A 166 -17.17 -18.92 -3.46
CA LYS A 166 -18.10 -19.52 -2.51
C LYS A 166 -17.66 -20.92 -2.10
N GLY A 167 -17.56 -21.14 -0.78
CA GLY A 167 -17.20 -22.44 -0.19
C GLY A 167 -15.72 -22.84 -0.28
N CYS A 168 -14.85 -22.04 -0.93
CA CYS A 168 -13.43 -22.35 -1.02
C CYS A 168 -12.63 -21.70 0.13
N PRO A 169 -11.36 -22.09 0.37
CA PRO A 169 -10.52 -21.46 1.39
C PRO A 169 -10.38 -19.94 1.23
N LYS A 170 -10.51 -19.43 0.01
CA LYS A 170 -10.48 -18.00 -0.27
C LYS A 170 -11.72 -17.27 0.25
N ASP A 171 -12.90 -17.90 0.27
CA ASP A 171 -14.13 -17.34 0.87
C ASP A 171 -13.89 -16.98 2.35
N ARG A 172 -13.40 -17.97 3.10
CA ARG A 172 -13.04 -17.82 4.53
C ARG A 172 -12.00 -16.74 4.73
N LYS A 173 -11.04 -16.65 3.81
CA LYS A 173 -10.00 -15.63 3.83
C LYS A 173 -10.56 -14.22 3.72
N LEU A 174 -11.50 -14.00 2.80
CA LEU A 174 -12.14 -12.71 2.62
C LEU A 174 -12.89 -12.28 3.89
N PHE A 175 -13.66 -13.18 4.52
CA PHE A 175 -14.37 -12.86 5.76
C PHE A 175 -13.45 -12.42 6.89
N TYR A 176 -12.43 -13.23 7.23
CA TYR A 176 -11.59 -12.85 8.37
C TYR A 176 -10.79 -11.57 8.08
N GLN A 177 -10.43 -11.32 6.82
CA GLN A 177 -9.78 -10.07 6.42
C GLN A 177 -10.73 -8.88 6.61
N ILE A 178 -12.00 -8.99 6.23
CA ILE A 178 -12.98 -7.92 6.48
C ILE A 178 -13.07 -7.60 7.97
N PHE A 179 -13.27 -8.60 8.83
CA PHE A 179 -13.38 -8.39 10.27
C PHE A 179 -12.09 -7.80 10.89
N HIS A 180 -10.93 -8.27 10.44
CA HIS A 180 -9.64 -7.72 10.87
C HIS A 180 -9.52 -6.25 10.50
N LYS A 181 -9.81 -5.90 9.24
CA LYS A 181 -9.66 -4.54 8.74
C LYS A 181 -10.69 -3.59 9.36
N ILE A 182 -11.90 -4.04 9.64
CA ILE A 182 -12.89 -3.26 10.42
C ILE A 182 -12.30 -2.90 11.79
N ASN A 183 -11.80 -3.88 12.55
CA ASN A 183 -11.18 -3.62 13.84
C ASN A 183 -9.97 -2.66 13.72
N CYS A 184 -9.15 -2.80 12.66
CA CYS A 184 -8.07 -1.85 12.41
C CYS A 184 -8.59 -0.41 12.24
N VAL A 185 -9.63 -0.20 11.44
CA VAL A 185 -10.20 1.14 11.24
C VAL A 185 -10.79 1.68 12.55
N GLU A 186 -11.50 0.86 13.34
CA GLU A 186 -12.03 1.27 14.64
C GLU A 186 -10.93 1.73 15.61
N GLN A 187 -9.76 1.08 15.62
CA GLN A 187 -8.61 1.52 16.43
C GLN A 187 -8.00 2.81 15.87
N MET A 188 -7.84 2.91 14.55
CA MET A 188 -7.30 4.11 13.90
C MET A 188 -8.17 5.34 14.16
N MET A 189 -9.49 5.21 14.15
CA MET A 189 -10.43 6.28 14.51
C MET A 189 -10.25 6.79 15.93
N LYS A 190 -9.79 5.94 16.84
CA LYS A 190 -9.48 6.29 18.24
C LYS A 190 -8.07 6.88 18.41
N GLY A 191 -7.35 7.15 17.30
CA GLY A 191 -5.96 7.59 17.32
C GLY A 191 -4.98 6.49 17.73
N LYS A 192 -5.40 5.23 17.74
CA LYS A 192 -4.55 4.09 18.08
C LYS A 192 -4.00 3.46 16.81
N LEU A 193 -2.85 2.80 16.94
CA LEU A 193 -2.27 2.04 15.85
C LEU A 193 -3.17 0.85 15.47
N PRO A 194 -3.26 0.51 14.18
CA PRO A 194 -4.01 -0.66 13.76
C PRO A 194 -3.34 -1.93 14.33
N PRO A 195 -4.10 -2.83 14.97
CA PRO A 195 -3.57 -4.08 15.51
C PRO A 195 -3.35 -5.07 14.37
N VAL A 196 -2.19 -5.00 13.72
CA VAL A 196 -1.81 -5.93 12.64
C VAL A 196 -1.82 -7.36 13.16
N LYS A 197 -1.22 -7.57 14.33
CA LYS A 197 -1.37 -8.81 15.08
C LYS A 197 -2.70 -8.78 15.83
N CYS A 198 -3.62 -9.66 15.43
CA CYS A 198 -4.88 -9.82 16.15
C CYS A 198 -4.63 -10.45 17.53
N GLU A 199 -5.23 -9.89 18.56
CA GLU A 199 -5.22 -10.41 19.93
C GLU A 199 -6.64 -10.42 20.53
N GLY A 200 -6.81 -11.05 21.69
CA GLY A 200 -8.09 -11.11 22.42
C GLY A 200 -9.27 -11.70 21.62
N GLU A 201 -10.46 -11.18 21.88
CA GLU A 201 -11.73 -11.65 21.29
C GLU A 201 -11.74 -11.58 19.76
N THR A 202 -11.15 -10.54 19.17
CA THR A 202 -11.07 -10.41 17.71
C THR A 202 -10.26 -11.56 17.10
N ARG A 203 -9.13 -11.93 17.72
CA ARG A 203 -8.33 -13.08 17.29
C ARG A 203 -9.13 -14.36 17.39
N GLU A 204 -9.78 -14.59 18.53
CA GLU A 204 -10.57 -15.82 18.74
C GLU A 204 -11.70 -15.95 17.71
N PHE A 205 -12.43 -14.86 17.46
CA PHE A 205 -13.47 -14.83 16.45
C PHE A 205 -12.93 -15.10 15.03
N ILE A 206 -11.83 -14.44 14.63
CA ILE A 206 -11.16 -14.71 13.36
C ILE A 206 -10.70 -16.16 13.25
N MET A 207 -10.17 -16.73 14.33
CA MET A 207 -9.72 -18.12 14.35
C MET A 207 -10.86 -19.11 14.18
N LYS A 208 -12.05 -18.83 14.75
CA LYS A 208 -13.26 -19.62 14.50
C LYS A 208 -13.64 -19.63 13.02
N ILE A 209 -13.68 -18.46 12.37
CA ILE A 209 -13.95 -18.36 10.91
C ILE A 209 -12.95 -19.19 10.09
N ARG A 210 -11.68 -19.20 10.50
CA ARG A 210 -10.61 -19.92 9.79
C ARG A 210 -10.65 -21.42 9.97
N LYS A 211 -11.04 -21.92 11.15
CA LYS A 211 -10.92 -23.34 11.52
C LYS A 211 -12.23 -24.10 11.47
N ASP A 212 -13.33 -23.48 11.89
CA ASP A 212 -14.58 -24.17 12.13
C ASP A 212 -15.39 -24.30 10.83
N PRO A 213 -16.27 -25.29 10.67
CA PRO A 213 -17.20 -25.35 9.53
C PRO A 213 -18.01 -24.05 9.39
N LEU A 214 -18.23 -23.58 8.15
CA LEU A 214 -19.06 -22.39 7.89
C LEU A 214 -20.54 -22.76 7.93
N GLU A 215 -21.02 -23.13 9.11
CA GLU A 215 -22.37 -23.61 9.36
C GLU A 215 -22.98 -22.93 10.59
N GLY A 216 -24.31 -22.96 10.69
CA GLY A 216 -25.03 -22.37 11.81
C GLY A 216 -24.67 -20.89 12.01
N PRO A 217 -24.23 -20.46 13.21
CA PRO A 217 -23.83 -19.07 13.48
C PRO A 217 -22.66 -18.56 12.64
N LEU A 218 -21.81 -19.46 12.13
CA LEU A 218 -20.68 -19.14 11.26
C LEU A 218 -21.00 -19.41 9.78
N SER A 219 -22.27 -19.63 9.43
CA SER A 219 -22.66 -19.76 8.03
C SER A 219 -22.22 -18.53 7.23
N ARG A 220 -21.97 -18.74 5.95
CA ARG A 220 -21.54 -17.66 5.04
C ARG A 220 -22.50 -16.48 5.08
N GLU A 221 -23.80 -16.74 5.07
CA GLU A 221 -24.88 -15.74 5.08
C GLU A 221 -24.87 -14.94 6.38
N ASN A 222 -24.67 -15.62 7.51
CA ASN A 222 -24.59 -14.98 8.82
C ASN A 222 -23.32 -14.13 8.94
N LEU A 223 -22.17 -14.65 8.51
CA LEU A 223 -20.91 -13.88 8.50
C LEU A 223 -21.02 -12.65 7.60
N TYR A 224 -21.62 -12.77 6.42
CA TYR A 224 -21.84 -11.66 5.50
C TYR A 224 -22.72 -10.59 6.14
N LYS A 225 -23.86 -10.99 6.72
CA LYS A 225 -24.77 -10.08 7.42
C LYS A 225 -24.06 -9.33 8.55
N ILE A 226 -23.36 -10.06 9.43
CA ILE A 226 -22.63 -9.47 10.56
C ILE A 226 -21.53 -8.53 10.07
N ALA A 227 -20.78 -8.93 9.04
CA ALA A 227 -19.72 -8.10 8.46
C ALA A 227 -20.29 -6.80 7.88
N LYS A 228 -21.42 -6.88 7.18
CA LYS A 228 -22.10 -5.75 6.57
C LYS A 228 -22.64 -4.78 7.62
N GLU A 229 -23.35 -5.28 8.64
CA GLU A 229 -23.84 -4.48 9.77
C GLU A 229 -22.70 -3.75 10.49
N LYS A 230 -21.58 -4.44 10.74
CA LYS A 230 -20.40 -3.82 11.34
C LYS A 230 -19.76 -2.76 10.43
N PHE A 231 -19.69 -3.02 9.13
CA PHE A 231 -19.11 -2.08 8.18
C PHE A 231 -19.98 -0.83 8.00
N ASP A 232 -21.30 -0.99 7.94
CA ASP A 232 -22.23 0.14 7.83
C ASP A 232 -22.18 1.00 9.09
N LYS A 233 -22.19 0.37 10.28
CA LYS A 233 -21.96 1.08 11.54
C LYS A 233 -20.62 1.82 11.58
N LEU A 234 -19.55 1.18 11.10
CA LEU A 234 -18.22 1.80 11.03
C LEU A 234 -18.23 3.06 10.16
N LEU A 235 -18.96 3.05 9.03
CA LEU A 235 -19.11 4.20 8.15
C LEU A 235 -19.90 5.33 8.84
N ASP A 236 -20.97 5.00 9.56
CA ASP A 236 -21.74 5.96 10.35
C ASP A 236 -20.88 6.60 11.45
N ASP A 237 -20.11 5.79 12.18
CA ASP A 237 -19.17 6.25 13.21
C ASP A 237 -18.06 7.14 12.60
N LEU A 238 -17.61 6.86 11.37
CA LEU A 238 -16.62 7.66 10.64
C LEU A 238 -17.15 9.03 10.22
N VAL A 239 -18.43 9.11 9.86
CA VAL A 239 -19.09 10.36 9.46
C VAL A 239 -19.41 11.21 10.70
N SER A 240 -19.82 10.58 11.80
CA SER A 240 -20.28 11.27 13.01
C SER A 240 -19.16 11.73 13.96
N ARG A 241 -17.91 11.30 13.76
CA ARG A 241 -16.80 11.68 14.64
C ARG A 241 -16.51 13.19 14.64
N GLU A 242 -16.32 13.74 15.84
CA GLU A 242 -15.97 15.16 16.03
C GLU A 242 -14.54 15.49 15.57
N LYS A 243 -13.62 14.52 15.69
CA LYS A 243 -12.21 14.70 15.38
C LYS A 243 -11.76 13.72 14.30
N ARG A 244 -11.03 14.26 13.32
CA ARG A 244 -10.41 13.50 12.24
C ARG A 244 -8.90 13.44 12.44
N LEU A 245 -8.27 12.41 11.87
CA LEU A 245 -6.81 12.34 11.76
C LEU A 245 -6.32 13.38 10.76
N LYS A 246 -5.00 13.54 10.66
CA LYS A 246 -4.42 14.32 9.57
C LYS A 246 -4.73 13.64 8.24
N GLU A 247 -5.06 14.43 7.22
CA GLU A 247 -5.40 13.89 5.90
C GLU A 247 -4.24 13.10 5.29
N ASN A 248 -3.05 13.68 5.38
CA ASN A 248 -1.84 13.16 4.74
C ASN A 248 -0.72 12.99 5.78
N MET A 249 0.22 12.13 5.43
CA MET A 249 1.45 11.94 6.17
C MET A 249 2.31 13.21 6.09
N ASN A 250 3.16 13.44 7.10
CA ASN A 250 4.15 14.51 7.02
C ASN A 250 5.26 14.12 6.03
N TYR A 251 5.12 14.54 4.77
CA TYR A 251 6.09 14.26 3.71
C TYR A 251 7.48 14.79 4.04
N THR A 252 7.58 15.99 4.62
CA THR A 252 8.87 16.56 5.04
C THR A 252 9.59 15.65 6.04
N TYR A 253 8.84 15.07 6.98
CA TYR A 253 9.40 14.11 7.94
C TYR A 253 9.94 12.86 7.24
N VAL A 254 9.16 12.24 6.35
CA VAL A 254 9.59 11.03 5.64
C VAL A 254 10.77 11.32 4.72
N THR A 255 10.75 12.44 4.00
CA THR A 255 11.89 12.89 3.19
C THR A 255 13.14 13.08 4.04
N ASN A 256 13.03 13.75 5.20
CA ASN A 256 14.18 13.94 6.08
C ASN A 256 14.71 12.61 6.64
N TRP A 257 13.82 11.67 6.99
CA TRP A 257 14.20 10.33 7.43
C TRP A 257 14.91 9.53 6.32
N LEU A 258 14.44 9.65 5.06
CA LEU A 258 15.08 9.00 3.92
C LEU A 258 16.49 9.55 3.63
N LEU A 259 16.73 10.81 3.96
CA LEU A 259 17.99 11.51 3.70
C LEU A 259 18.99 11.43 4.86
N SER A 260 18.63 10.85 6.01
CA SER A 260 19.49 10.69 7.20
C SER A 260 20.22 9.36 7.22
#